data_AF-A0A327WUF3-F1
#
_entry.id   AF-A0A327WUF3-F1
#
_cell.length_a   1.000
_cell.length_b   1.000
_cell.length_c   1.000
_cell.angle_alpha   90.00
_cell.angle_beta   90.00
_cell.angle_gamma   90.00
#
_symmetry.space_group_name_H-M   'P 1'
#
loop_
_entity.id
_entity.type
_entity.pdbx_description
1 polymer ?
#
loop_
_entity_poly.entity_id
_entity_poly.type
_entity_poly.pdbx_seq_one_letter_code
_entity_poly.pdbx_strand_id
1 'polypeptide(L)'
;MTLPISILSTAMLSFDRKKFFDTYRNRFGKLTQPLVDALDFLIDQIEQDDRFTNSEKDRRQLAYCLATFKWETAHTMEPIDEFGTIERFNRLYGPQTKVGKVLGNTEPGDGARFKGRGYVQLTGRANYRRAGSFLNVDLTGDPALAKNPPLAYRIAVQGMKEGWFTGRRLDQFIRDNQPPEYEKARSIINGSDKAQTIADMARRFDEVLLSALPVPLVKAQNRGGLREAEVLEKATVPTRSRKKTARAKDKSKSTV
;
A
#
# COMPACT_ATOMS: atom_id res chain seq x y z
N MET A 1 17.40 -24.13 35.16
CA MET A 1 17.31 -22.80 34.52
C MET A 1 16.56 -22.96 33.22
N THR A 2 15.39 -22.34 33.09
CA THR A 2 14.65 -22.23 31.81
C THR A 2 14.94 -20.84 31.23
N LEU A 3 15.47 -20.78 30.02
CA LEU A 3 15.58 -19.51 29.30
C LEU A 3 14.17 -19.08 28.86
N PRO A 4 13.81 -17.78 28.97
CA PRO A 4 12.56 -17.31 28.41
C PRO A 4 12.59 -17.47 26.89
N ILE A 5 11.54 -18.07 26.33
CA ILE A 5 11.34 -18.05 24.88
C ILE A 5 11.11 -16.59 24.51
N SER A 6 12.12 -15.96 23.89
CA SER A 6 11.98 -14.64 23.31
C SER A 6 10.97 -14.74 22.18
N ILE A 7 9.72 -14.36 22.45
CA ILE A 7 8.69 -14.21 21.44
C ILE A 7 9.23 -13.14 20.48
N LEU A 8 9.72 -13.59 19.32
CA LEU A 8 10.03 -12.70 18.22
C LEU A 8 8.73 -12.05 17.81
N SER A 9 8.53 -10.82 18.27
CA SER A 9 7.42 -9.98 17.81
C SER A 9 7.56 -9.84 16.30
N THR A 10 6.72 -10.57 15.57
CA THR A 10 6.55 -10.37 14.12
C THR A 10 6.16 -8.91 13.96
N ALA A 11 7.08 -8.10 13.44
CA ALA A 11 6.87 -6.66 13.32
C ALA A 11 5.63 -6.44 12.46
N MET A 12 4.54 -5.99 13.09
CA MET A 12 3.28 -5.80 12.40
C MET A 12 3.43 -4.78 11.27
N LEU A 13 2.67 -5.00 10.21
CA LEU A 13 2.71 -4.11 9.05
C LEU A 13 2.33 -2.71 9.50
N SER A 14 3.21 -1.75 9.23
CA SER A 14 3.07 -0.38 9.67
C SER A 14 3.72 0.58 8.69
N PHE A 15 3.16 1.77 8.57
CA PHE A 15 3.55 2.80 7.61
C PHE A 15 3.61 4.18 8.29
N ASP A 16 4.78 4.82 8.20
CA ASP A 16 4.98 6.22 8.55
C ASP A 16 4.05 7.10 7.70
N ARG A 17 2.94 7.55 8.31
CA ARG A 17 1.90 8.36 7.66
C ARG A 17 2.48 9.62 7.01
N LYS A 18 3.48 10.25 7.62
CA LYS A 18 4.11 11.45 7.06
C LYS A 18 4.85 11.10 5.77
N LYS A 19 5.71 10.07 5.77
CA LYS A 19 6.41 9.61 4.56
C LYS A 19 5.43 9.11 3.50
N PHE A 20 4.37 8.42 3.89
CA PHE A 20 3.29 7.97 2.99
C PHE A 20 2.66 9.15 2.26
N PHE A 21 2.08 10.11 3.01
CA PHE A 21 1.38 11.24 2.39
C PHE A 21 2.30 12.21 1.64
N ASP A 22 3.54 12.42 2.11
CA ASP A 22 4.52 13.23 1.38
C ASP A 22 4.95 12.56 0.06
N THR A 23 5.16 11.24 0.06
CA THR A 23 5.50 10.51 -1.17
C THR A 23 4.31 10.41 -2.11
N TYR A 24 3.10 10.16 -1.58
CA TYR A 24 1.86 10.14 -2.37
C TYR A 24 1.65 11.49 -3.07
N ARG A 25 1.84 12.61 -2.35
CA ARG A 25 1.73 13.96 -2.93
C ARG A 25 2.69 14.16 -4.10
N ASN A 26 3.91 13.63 -3.99
CA ASN A 26 4.92 13.71 -5.06
C ASN A 26 4.63 12.79 -6.27
N ARG A 27 3.92 11.66 -6.09
CA ARG A 27 3.66 10.68 -7.17
C ARG A 27 2.26 10.78 -7.81
N PHE A 28 1.30 11.36 -7.11
CA PHE A 28 -0.10 11.50 -7.53
C PHE A 28 -0.63 12.95 -7.51
N GLY A 29 0.10 13.90 -6.95
CA GLY A 29 -0.28 15.32 -6.93
C GLY A 29 -1.12 15.74 -5.72
N LYS A 30 -2.12 16.60 -5.93
CA LYS A 30 -2.86 17.26 -4.85
C LYS A 30 -3.63 16.26 -3.97
N LEU A 31 -3.41 16.35 -2.67
CA LEU A 31 -4.29 15.78 -1.64
C LEU A 31 -5.39 16.78 -1.28
N THR A 32 -6.63 16.30 -1.18
CA THR A 32 -7.76 16.97 -0.53
C THR A 32 -8.05 16.26 0.79
N GLN A 33 -8.73 16.91 1.75
CA GLN A 33 -8.97 16.27 3.05
C GLN A 33 -9.72 14.92 2.94
N PRO A 34 -10.83 14.78 2.17
CA PRO A 34 -11.50 13.48 2.03
C PRO A 34 -10.61 12.39 1.42
N LEU A 35 -9.67 12.75 0.54
CA LEU A 35 -8.70 11.81 -0.03
C LEU A 35 -7.60 11.44 0.98
N VAL A 36 -7.26 12.32 1.93
CA VAL A 36 -6.42 11.98 3.09
C VAL A 36 -7.18 11.01 3.98
N ASP A 37 -8.40 11.35 4.38
CA ASP A 37 -9.24 10.55 5.29
C ASP A 37 -9.50 9.14 4.75
N ALA A 38 -9.83 9.03 3.46
CA ALA A 38 -10.07 7.75 2.78
C ALA A 38 -8.80 6.91 2.57
N LEU A 39 -7.63 7.55 2.40
CA LEU A 39 -6.33 6.86 2.36
C LEU A 39 -5.89 6.41 3.74
N ASP A 40 -6.06 7.24 4.77
CA ASP A 40 -5.66 6.91 6.15
C ASP A 40 -6.48 5.72 6.67
N PHE A 41 -7.81 5.74 6.45
CA PHE A 41 -8.68 4.60 6.70
C PHE A 41 -8.21 3.32 5.98
N LEU A 42 -7.81 3.40 4.70
CA LEU A 42 -7.31 2.24 3.97
C LEU A 42 -5.99 1.71 4.53
N ILE A 43 -5.09 2.58 5.00
CA ILE A 43 -3.85 2.15 5.66
C ILE A 43 -4.15 1.54 7.02
N ASP A 44 -5.04 2.13 7.84
CA ASP A 44 -5.50 1.54 9.10
C ASP A 44 -6.05 0.11 8.90
N GLN A 45 -6.83 -0.13 7.83
CA GLN A 45 -7.31 -1.47 7.49
C GLN A 45 -6.18 -2.42 7.08
N ILE A 46 -5.15 -1.94 6.37
CA ILE A 46 -3.99 -2.73 5.91
C ILE A 46 -3.07 -3.13 7.08
N GLU A 47 -2.86 -2.24 8.05
CA GLU A 47 -2.02 -2.52 9.24
C GLU A 47 -2.67 -3.53 10.19
N GLN A 48 -4.00 -3.67 10.11
CA GLN A 48 -4.79 -4.68 10.84
C GLN A 48 -4.99 -5.99 10.03
N ASP A 49 -4.44 -6.11 8.82
CA ASP A 49 -4.70 -7.21 7.89
C ASP A 49 -3.60 -8.30 7.95
N ASP A 50 -3.85 -9.36 8.71
CA ASP A 50 -2.94 -10.50 8.89
C ASP A 50 -2.62 -11.27 7.59
N ARG A 51 -3.36 -11.01 6.50
CA ARG A 51 -3.12 -11.56 5.16
C ARG A 51 -1.93 -10.91 4.44
N PHE A 52 -1.29 -9.91 5.05
CA PHE A 52 -0.09 -9.24 4.53
C PHE A 52 0.99 -9.10 5.59
N THR A 53 2.25 -9.14 5.14
CA THR A 53 3.44 -8.93 5.97
C THR A 53 4.29 -7.80 5.40
N ASN A 54 5.40 -7.49 6.07
CA ASN A 54 6.37 -6.49 5.62
C ASN A 54 7.23 -7.00 4.43
N SER A 55 6.80 -8.06 3.73
CA SER A 55 7.50 -8.66 2.60
C SER A 55 7.41 -7.79 1.34
N GLU A 56 8.41 -7.92 0.46
CA GLU A 56 8.45 -7.18 -0.80
C GLU A 56 7.28 -7.55 -1.73
N LYS A 57 6.84 -8.82 -1.70
CA LYS A 57 5.66 -9.30 -2.42
C LYS A 57 4.38 -8.68 -1.86
N ASP A 58 4.17 -8.72 -0.55
CA ASP A 58 2.91 -8.26 0.06
C ASP A 58 2.75 -6.74 -0.13
N ARG A 59 3.83 -5.97 -0.01
CA ARG A 59 3.88 -4.55 -0.39
C ARG A 59 3.42 -4.34 -1.85
N ARG A 60 3.90 -5.15 -2.79
CA ARG A 60 3.49 -5.10 -4.21
C ARG A 60 2.04 -5.53 -4.42
N GLN A 61 1.54 -6.51 -3.67
CA GLN A 61 0.13 -6.93 -3.71
C GLN A 61 -0.79 -5.80 -3.23
N LEU A 62 -0.43 -5.17 -2.10
CA LEU A 62 -1.11 -3.99 -1.56
C LEU A 62 -1.07 -2.81 -2.53
N ALA A 63 0.06 -2.55 -3.17
CA ALA A 63 0.20 -1.51 -4.18
C ALA A 63 -0.76 -1.70 -5.37
N TYR A 64 -0.92 -2.95 -5.83
CA TYR A 64 -1.89 -3.29 -6.87
C TYR A 64 -3.34 -3.19 -6.38
N CYS A 65 -3.63 -3.56 -5.12
CA CYS A 65 -4.95 -3.37 -4.52
C CYS A 65 -5.33 -1.88 -4.47
N LEU A 66 -4.45 -1.02 -3.94
CA LEU A 66 -4.66 0.42 -3.89
C LEU A 66 -4.80 1.04 -5.28
N ALA A 67 -4.02 0.59 -6.27
CA ALA A 67 -4.16 1.02 -7.67
C ALA A 67 -5.51 0.63 -8.29
N THR A 68 -5.99 -0.58 -7.98
CA THR A 68 -7.32 -1.06 -8.37
C THR A 68 -8.39 -0.20 -7.73
N PHE A 69 -8.33 0.02 -6.41
CA PHE A 69 -9.30 0.85 -5.68
C PHE A 69 -9.31 2.27 -6.25
N LYS A 70 -8.14 2.84 -6.53
CA LYS A 70 -8.01 4.16 -7.14
C LYS A 70 -8.64 4.23 -8.54
N TRP A 71 -8.62 3.16 -9.32
CA TRP A 71 -9.29 3.14 -10.62
C TRP A 71 -10.81 3.01 -10.49
N GLU A 72 -11.29 1.96 -9.82
CA GLU A 72 -12.72 1.61 -9.76
C GLU A 72 -13.56 2.62 -8.96
N THR A 73 -12.94 3.42 -8.07
CA THR A 73 -13.63 4.47 -7.27
C THR A 73 -13.55 5.87 -7.89
N ALA A 74 -13.21 5.99 -9.18
CA ALA A 74 -13.01 7.28 -9.84
C ALA A 74 -12.01 8.20 -9.09
N HIS A 75 -10.95 7.59 -8.56
CA HIS A 75 -9.84 8.21 -7.83
C HIS A 75 -10.12 8.72 -6.41
N THR A 76 -11.34 8.59 -5.87
CA THR A 76 -11.69 9.07 -4.51
C THR A 76 -11.02 8.27 -3.38
N MET A 77 -10.76 6.97 -3.61
CA MET A 77 -10.40 6.00 -2.56
C MET A 77 -11.55 5.69 -1.57
N GLU A 78 -12.80 6.01 -1.93
CA GLU A 78 -14.00 5.68 -1.17
C GLU A 78 -14.85 4.62 -1.90
N PRO A 79 -15.53 3.69 -1.20
CA PRO A 79 -16.37 2.69 -1.82
C PRO A 79 -17.63 3.32 -2.45
N ILE A 80 -17.81 3.17 -3.77
CA ILE A 80 -18.95 3.75 -4.50
C ILE A 80 -20.03 2.71 -4.86
N ASP A 81 -21.26 3.19 -5.06
CA ASP A 81 -22.32 2.48 -5.79
C ASP A 81 -22.13 2.68 -7.30
N GLU A 82 -22.46 1.68 -8.12
CA GLU A 82 -22.61 1.89 -9.56
C GLU A 82 -23.76 2.89 -9.83
N PHE A 83 -23.54 3.84 -10.74
CA PHE A 83 -24.52 4.86 -11.09
C PHE A 83 -25.52 4.37 -12.16
N GLY A 84 -26.81 4.68 -11.97
CA GLY A 84 -27.87 4.28 -12.88
C GLY A 84 -29.24 4.15 -12.20
N THR A 85 -30.27 3.84 -13.01
CA THR A 85 -31.64 3.62 -12.53
C THR A 85 -31.96 2.13 -12.36
N ILE A 86 -33.03 1.82 -11.61
CA ILE A 86 -33.49 0.45 -11.35
C ILE A 86 -33.76 -0.31 -12.67
N GLU A 87 -34.35 0.39 -13.65
CA GLU A 87 -34.68 -0.15 -14.98
C GLU A 87 -33.41 -0.45 -15.78
N ARG A 88 -32.40 0.45 -15.73
CA ARG A 88 -31.09 0.20 -16.35
C ARG A 88 -30.45 -1.07 -15.78
N PHE A 89 -30.37 -1.19 -14.45
CA PHE A 89 -29.74 -2.35 -13.82
C PHE A 89 -30.51 -3.65 -14.08
N ASN A 90 -31.84 -3.63 -14.02
CA ASN A 90 -32.66 -4.81 -14.33
C ASN A 90 -32.60 -5.20 -15.82
N ARG A 91 -32.41 -4.24 -16.74
CA ARG A 91 -32.19 -4.49 -18.17
C ARG A 91 -30.80 -5.05 -18.47
N LEU A 92 -29.77 -4.71 -17.68
CA LEU A 92 -28.40 -5.22 -17.84
C LEU A 92 -28.19 -6.57 -17.13
N TYR A 93 -28.59 -6.66 -15.86
CA TYR A 93 -28.21 -7.73 -14.94
C TYR A 93 -29.40 -8.57 -14.44
N GLY A 94 -30.65 -8.30 -14.87
CA GLY A 94 -31.80 -9.11 -14.46
C GLY A 94 -31.69 -10.59 -14.90
N PRO A 95 -32.43 -11.51 -14.25
CA PRO A 95 -32.32 -12.96 -14.47
C PRO A 95 -32.63 -13.40 -15.91
N GLN A 96 -33.32 -12.57 -16.68
CA GLN A 96 -33.61 -12.80 -18.09
C GLN A 96 -32.38 -12.61 -19.01
N THR A 97 -31.37 -11.83 -18.59
CA THR A 97 -30.21 -11.50 -19.44
C THR A 97 -29.10 -12.55 -19.36
N LYS A 98 -28.24 -12.62 -20.39
CA LYS A 98 -27.06 -13.49 -20.37
C LYS A 98 -26.11 -13.14 -19.20
N VAL A 99 -25.97 -11.85 -18.90
CA VAL A 99 -25.09 -11.37 -17.81
C VAL A 99 -25.68 -11.71 -16.45
N GLY A 100 -26.99 -11.47 -16.24
CA GLY A 100 -27.66 -11.82 -14.99
C GLY A 100 -27.55 -13.30 -14.62
N LYS A 101 -27.67 -14.19 -15.61
CA LYS A 101 -27.48 -15.64 -15.41
C LYS A 101 -26.06 -16.00 -14.98
N VAL A 102 -25.03 -15.38 -15.57
CA VAL A 102 -23.61 -15.56 -15.15
C VAL A 102 -23.37 -14.98 -13.75
N LEU A 103 -24.03 -13.87 -13.41
CA LEU A 103 -24.02 -13.25 -12.09
C LEU A 103 -24.81 -14.03 -11.01
N GLY A 104 -25.50 -15.11 -11.40
CA GLY A 104 -26.36 -15.92 -10.54
C GLY A 104 -27.61 -15.19 -10.04
N ASN A 105 -28.06 -14.15 -10.75
CA ASN A 105 -29.33 -13.47 -10.50
C ASN A 105 -30.49 -14.35 -10.97
N THR A 106 -31.49 -14.52 -10.11
CA THR A 106 -32.60 -15.48 -10.27
C THR A 106 -33.99 -14.85 -10.13
N GLU A 107 -34.11 -13.73 -9.41
CA GLU A 107 -35.40 -13.09 -9.10
C GLU A 107 -35.58 -11.77 -9.87
N PRO A 108 -36.82 -11.39 -10.24
CA PRO A 108 -37.11 -10.06 -10.76
C PRO A 108 -36.64 -8.97 -9.76
N GLY A 109 -35.94 -7.95 -10.27
CA GLY A 109 -35.33 -6.90 -9.43
C GLY A 109 -33.88 -7.16 -9.01
N ASP A 110 -33.35 -8.38 -9.21
CA ASP A 110 -31.98 -8.74 -8.81
C ASP A 110 -30.90 -7.86 -9.45
N GLY A 111 -31.14 -7.38 -10.67
CA GLY A 111 -30.16 -6.55 -11.36
C GLY A 111 -29.90 -5.24 -10.60
N ALA A 112 -30.96 -4.59 -10.12
CA ALA A 112 -30.88 -3.39 -9.30
C ALA A 112 -30.46 -3.70 -7.84
N ARG A 113 -30.96 -4.78 -7.26
CA ARG A 113 -30.62 -5.22 -5.89
C ARG A 113 -29.12 -5.47 -5.74
N PHE A 114 -28.54 -6.22 -6.69
CA PHE A 114 -27.15 -6.67 -6.70
C PHE A 114 -26.28 -5.97 -7.77
N LYS A 115 -26.54 -4.68 -8.03
CA LYS A 115 -25.67 -3.82 -8.85
C LYS A 115 -24.25 -3.67 -8.26
N GLY A 116 -23.32 -3.10 -9.02
CA GLY A 116 -21.95 -2.85 -8.57
C GLY A 116 -21.86 -2.01 -7.29
N ARG A 117 -21.05 -2.47 -6.31
CA ARG A 117 -20.73 -1.71 -5.09
C ARG A 117 -19.29 -1.92 -4.61
N GLY A 118 -18.79 -0.94 -3.86
CA GLY A 118 -17.50 -1.01 -3.17
C GLY A 118 -16.29 -0.85 -4.09
N TYR A 119 -15.11 -1.09 -3.52
CA TYR A 119 -13.79 -0.84 -4.12
C TYR A 119 -13.49 -1.59 -5.43
N VAL A 120 -14.29 -2.59 -5.79
CA VAL A 120 -14.11 -3.45 -6.98
C VAL A 120 -15.44 -3.72 -7.70
N GLN A 121 -16.48 -2.91 -7.45
CA GLN A 121 -17.81 -3.03 -8.05
C GLN A 121 -18.39 -4.45 -7.98
N LEU A 122 -18.48 -5.00 -6.77
CA LEU A 122 -19.13 -6.28 -6.48
C LEU A 122 -20.55 -6.28 -7.05
N THR A 123 -20.81 -7.17 -8.01
CA THR A 123 -22.06 -7.26 -8.77
C THR A 123 -22.55 -8.72 -8.78
N GLY A 124 -23.85 -8.94 -8.68
CA GLY A 124 -24.51 -10.25 -8.86
C GLY A 124 -24.76 -11.05 -7.58
N ARG A 125 -25.97 -11.59 -7.43
CA ARG A 125 -26.45 -12.38 -6.27
C ARG A 125 -25.48 -13.48 -5.85
N ALA A 126 -24.85 -14.19 -6.81
CA ALA A 126 -23.88 -15.23 -6.47
C ALA A 126 -22.62 -14.67 -5.78
N ASN A 127 -22.14 -13.51 -6.22
CA ASN A 127 -20.96 -12.84 -5.64
C ASN A 127 -21.30 -12.19 -4.29
N TYR A 128 -22.48 -11.58 -4.16
CA TYR A 128 -22.99 -11.07 -2.87
C TYR A 128 -23.14 -12.20 -1.83
N ARG A 129 -23.71 -13.34 -2.23
CA ARG A 129 -23.83 -14.53 -1.35
C ARG A 129 -22.46 -15.09 -0.96
N ARG A 130 -21.50 -15.17 -1.90
CA ARG A 130 -20.12 -15.60 -1.61
C ARG A 130 -19.43 -14.65 -0.63
N ALA A 131 -19.52 -13.34 -0.89
CA ALA A 131 -18.96 -12.29 -0.03
C ALA A 131 -19.54 -12.35 1.39
N GLY A 132 -20.86 -12.48 1.51
CA GLY A 132 -21.51 -12.60 2.82
C GLY A 132 -21.09 -13.83 3.60
N SER A 133 -20.92 -14.97 2.91
CA SER A 133 -20.55 -16.25 3.52
C SER A 133 -19.19 -16.23 4.24
N PHE A 134 -18.14 -15.60 3.67
CA PHE A 134 -16.83 -15.52 4.35
C PHE A 134 -16.70 -14.33 5.32
N LEU A 135 -17.55 -13.30 5.17
CA LEU A 135 -17.63 -12.20 6.14
C LEU A 135 -18.48 -12.55 7.38
N ASN A 136 -19.33 -13.57 7.28
CA ASN A 136 -20.44 -13.85 8.19
C ASN A 136 -21.43 -12.67 8.31
N VAL A 137 -21.85 -12.13 7.15
CA VAL A 137 -22.76 -10.98 7.02
C VAL A 137 -23.79 -11.28 5.93
N ASP A 138 -25.08 -11.03 6.17
CA ASP A 138 -26.11 -11.22 5.14
C ASP A 138 -26.16 -10.08 4.11
N LEU A 139 -25.20 -10.12 3.18
CA LEU A 139 -25.18 -9.24 2.00
C LEU A 139 -26.26 -9.59 0.96
N THR A 140 -27.05 -10.65 1.18
CA THR A 140 -28.20 -10.99 0.32
C THR A 140 -29.49 -10.34 0.81
N GLY A 141 -29.72 -10.30 2.12
CA GLY A 141 -30.72 -9.49 2.80
C GLY A 141 -30.46 -8.00 2.60
N ASP A 142 -29.31 -7.50 3.08
CA ASP A 142 -28.88 -6.11 2.91
C ASP A 142 -27.64 -5.98 2.00
N PRO A 143 -27.82 -5.81 0.68
CA PRO A 143 -26.72 -5.59 -0.25
C PRO A 143 -26.13 -4.17 -0.17
N ALA A 144 -26.68 -3.22 0.60
CA ALA A 144 -26.07 -1.90 0.77
C ALA A 144 -24.77 -1.99 1.59
N LEU A 145 -24.69 -2.97 2.50
CA LEU A 145 -23.50 -3.28 3.31
C LEU A 145 -22.24 -3.58 2.46
N ALA A 146 -22.37 -3.99 1.21
CA ALA A 146 -21.21 -4.17 0.31
C ALA A 146 -20.48 -2.85 -0.04
N LYS A 147 -21.05 -1.70 0.32
CA LYS A 147 -20.41 -0.37 0.25
C LYS A 147 -19.87 0.14 1.60
N ASN A 148 -20.16 -0.52 2.72
CA ASN A 148 -19.59 -0.14 4.02
C ASN A 148 -18.05 -0.29 3.95
N PRO A 149 -17.22 0.73 4.29
CA PRO A 149 -15.80 0.72 3.93
C PRO A 149 -14.98 -0.47 4.49
N PRO A 150 -15.11 -0.88 5.77
CA PRO A 150 -14.49 -2.10 6.27
C PRO A 150 -14.90 -3.38 5.52
N LEU A 151 -16.19 -3.55 5.22
CA LEU A 151 -16.68 -4.72 4.49
C LEU A 151 -16.21 -4.68 3.03
N ALA A 152 -16.30 -3.53 2.36
CA ALA A 152 -15.82 -3.34 0.99
C ALA A 152 -14.33 -3.62 0.85
N TYR A 153 -13.51 -3.18 1.81
CA TYR A 153 -12.07 -3.48 1.87
C TYR A 153 -11.83 -4.99 1.99
N ARG A 154 -12.46 -5.64 2.98
CA ARG A 154 -12.31 -7.08 3.21
C ARG A 154 -12.74 -7.90 1.99
N ILE A 155 -13.86 -7.54 1.35
CA ILE A 155 -14.36 -8.18 0.11
C ILE A 155 -13.33 -8.08 -1.01
N ALA A 156 -12.84 -6.87 -1.27
CA ALA A 156 -11.95 -6.62 -2.39
C ALA A 156 -10.60 -7.33 -2.23
N VAL A 157 -9.96 -7.20 -1.06
CA VAL A 157 -8.70 -7.88 -0.76
C VAL A 157 -8.85 -9.40 -0.82
N GLN A 158 -9.89 -9.96 -0.18
CA GLN A 158 -10.08 -11.41 -0.12
C GLN A 158 -10.34 -11.99 -1.51
N GLY A 159 -11.21 -11.36 -2.30
CA GLY A 159 -11.47 -11.78 -3.67
C GLY A 159 -10.26 -11.66 -4.60
N MET A 160 -9.33 -10.75 -4.33
CA MET A 160 -8.06 -10.65 -5.07
C MET A 160 -7.00 -11.68 -4.62
N LYS A 161 -6.88 -12.02 -3.32
CA LYS A 161 -5.96 -13.07 -2.85
C LYS A 161 -6.46 -14.48 -3.17
N GLU A 162 -7.75 -14.77 -3.00
CA GLU A 162 -8.34 -16.07 -3.34
C GLU A 162 -8.63 -16.22 -4.84
N GLY A 163 -8.93 -15.11 -5.52
CA GLY A 163 -9.20 -15.05 -6.96
C GLY A 163 -10.63 -15.42 -7.36
N TRP A 164 -11.59 -15.40 -6.44
CA TRP A 164 -12.94 -15.91 -6.70
C TRP A 164 -13.80 -15.03 -7.62
N PHE A 165 -13.33 -13.84 -8.00
CA PHE A 165 -13.96 -12.98 -9.01
C PHE A 165 -13.89 -13.57 -10.42
N THR A 166 -12.72 -14.08 -10.84
CA THR A 166 -12.44 -14.50 -12.22
C THR A 166 -11.64 -15.82 -12.34
N GLY A 167 -11.26 -16.44 -11.22
CA GLY A 167 -10.29 -17.54 -11.16
C GLY A 167 -8.82 -17.07 -11.18
N ARG A 168 -8.56 -15.76 -11.29
CA ARG A 168 -7.23 -15.16 -11.26
C ARG A 168 -6.97 -14.49 -9.92
N ARG A 169 -5.75 -14.63 -9.38
CA ARG A 169 -5.37 -14.10 -8.04
C ARG A 169 -4.00 -13.42 -8.00
N LEU A 170 -3.77 -12.61 -6.97
CA LEU A 170 -2.53 -11.83 -6.77
C LEU A 170 -1.26 -12.69 -6.87
N ASP A 171 -1.20 -13.84 -6.19
CA ASP A 171 -0.02 -14.74 -6.19
C ASP A 171 0.29 -15.39 -7.55
N GLN A 172 -0.53 -15.21 -8.59
CA GLN A 172 -0.19 -15.64 -9.95
C GLN A 172 0.73 -14.61 -10.66
N PHE A 173 0.64 -13.33 -10.29
CA PHE A 173 1.29 -12.21 -11.00
C PHE A 173 2.27 -11.42 -10.13
N ILE A 174 2.11 -11.46 -8.82
CA ILE A 174 2.91 -10.73 -7.84
C ILE A 174 3.46 -11.77 -6.86
N ARG A 175 4.70 -12.17 -7.12
CA ARG A 175 5.35 -13.37 -6.56
C ARG A 175 6.68 -13.01 -5.91
N ASP A 176 7.10 -13.80 -4.92
CA ASP A 176 8.39 -13.61 -4.25
C ASP A 176 9.55 -13.75 -5.26
N ASN A 177 10.59 -12.94 -5.05
CA ASN A 177 11.82 -12.88 -5.86
C ASN A 177 11.62 -12.62 -7.37
N GLN A 178 10.48 -12.06 -7.78
CA GLN A 178 10.17 -11.74 -9.18
C GLN A 178 9.61 -10.32 -9.36
N PRO A 179 9.85 -9.67 -10.52
CA PRO A 179 9.16 -8.42 -10.86
C PRO A 179 7.64 -8.63 -10.93
N PRO A 180 6.82 -7.67 -10.45
CA PRO A 180 5.36 -7.81 -10.45
C PRO A 180 4.77 -7.61 -11.85
N GLU A 181 3.94 -8.55 -12.29
CA GLU A 181 3.26 -8.54 -13.60
C GLU A 181 1.94 -7.76 -13.54
N TYR A 182 1.98 -6.51 -13.07
CA TYR A 182 0.79 -5.69 -12.76
C TYR A 182 -0.20 -5.56 -13.92
N GLU A 183 0.27 -5.45 -15.17
CA GLU A 183 -0.59 -5.39 -16.35
C GLU A 183 -1.44 -6.66 -16.50
N LYS A 184 -0.87 -7.83 -16.20
CA LYS A 184 -1.58 -9.13 -16.27
C LYS A 184 -2.51 -9.32 -15.07
N ALA A 185 -2.16 -8.75 -13.92
CA ALA A 185 -2.99 -8.76 -12.71
C ALA A 185 -4.36 -8.08 -12.90
N ARG A 186 -4.55 -7.25 -13.94
CA ARG A 186 -5.86 -6.70 -14.31
C ARG A 186 -6.94 -7.77 -14.51
N SER A 187 -6.54 -8.97 -14.92
CA SER A 187 -7.43 -10.13 -15.11
C SER A 187 -8.05 -10.69 -13.84
N ILE A 188 -7.61 -10.25 -12.65
CA ILE A 188 -8.24 -10.52 -11.35
C ILE A 188 -9.62 -9.84 -11.24
N ILE A 189 -9.82 -8.68 -11.90
CA ILE A 189 -11.04 -7.87 -11.77
C ILE A 189 -11.80 -7.77 -13.10
N ASN A 190 -11.17 -7.27 -14.16
CA ASN A 190 -11.87 -6.99 -15.42
C ASN A 190 -10.94 -7.10 -16.63
N GLY A 191 -10.63 -8.34 -17.03
CA GLY A 191 -9.92 -8.65 -18.28
C GLY A 191 -8.55 -7.97 -18.37
N SER A 192 -8.36 -7.15 -19.41
CA SER A 192 -7.15 -6.35 -19.63
C SER A 192 -7.43 -4.85 -19.83
N ASP A 193 -8.67 -4.39 -19.61
CA ASP A 193 -8.99 -2.97 -19.82
C ASP A 193 -8.24 -2.08 -18.81
N LYS A 194 -7.63 -1.02 -19.32
CA LYS A 194 -6.77 -0.06 -18.60
C LYS A 194 -5.59 -0.70 -17.85
N ALA A 195 -5.17 -1.91 -18.23
CA ALA A 195 -4.08 -2.66 -17.60
C ALA A 195 -2.81 -1.82 -17.38
N GLN A 196 -2.33 -1.08 -18.39
CA GLN A 196 -1.15 -0.22 -18.28
C GLN A 196 -1.36 0.91 -17.26
N THR A 197 -2.49 1.63 -17.34
CA THR A 197 -2.80 2.76 -16.46
C THR A 197 -2.89 2.32 -15.00
N ILE A 198 -3.46 1.14 -14.73
CA ILE A 198 -3.56 0.57 -13.38
C ILE A 198 -2.18 0.07 -12.91
N ALA A 199 -1.38 -0.54 -13.80
CA ALA A 199 -0.01 -0.95 -13.49
C ALA A 199 0.90 0.24 -13.17
N ASP A 200 0.75 1.37 -13.86
CA ASP A 200 1.50 2.59 -13.59
C ASP A 200 1.08 3.27 -12.28
N MET A 201 -0.18 3.10 -11.85
CA MET A 201 -0.60 3.47 -10.50
C MET A 201 -0.08 2.49 -9.45
N ALA A 202 -0.01 1.18 -9.76
CA ALA A 202 0.55 0.18 -8.85
C ALA A 202 2.05 0.39 -8.62
N ARG A 203 2.82 0.74 -9.66
CA ARG A 203 4.22 1.19 -9.54
C ARG A 203 4.35 2.36 -8.57
N ARG A 204 3.49 3.38 -8.69
CA ARG A 204 3.48 4.56 -7.80
C ARG A 204 3.11 4.24 -6.37
N PHE A 205 2.11 3.38 -6.15
CA PHE A 205 1.77 2.92 -4.80
C PHE A 205 2.89 2.05 -4.19
N ASP A 206 3.60 1.25 -4.99
CA ASP A 206 4.71 0.42 -4.50
C ASP A 206 5.85 1.27 -3.93
N GLU A 207 6.16 2.40 -4.58
CA GLU A 207 7.12 3.41 -4.12
C GLU A 207 6.64 4.16 -2.85
N VAL A 208 5.35 4.51 -2.80
CA VAL A 208 4.71 5.20 -1.65
C VAL A 208 4.67 4.33 -0.41
N LEU A 209 4.36 3.03 -0.56
CA LEU A 209 4.41 2.06 0.54
C LEU A 209 5.87 1.79 0.96
N LEU A 210 6.81 1.72 0.01
CA LEU A 210 8.23 1.48 0.32
C LEU A 210 8.86 2.61 1.14
N SER A 211 8.59 3.87 0.79
CA SER A 211 9.14 5.00 1.54
C SER A 211 8.53 5.12 2.93
N ALA A 212 7.31 4.60 3.14
CA ALA A 212 6.61 4.64 4.41
C ALA A 212 6.91 3.47 5.36
N LEU A 213 7.37 2.31 4.85
CA LEU A 213 7.77 1.19 5.72
C LEU A 213 8.81 1.61 6.77
N PRO A 214 8.79 1.02 7.98
CA PRO A 214 9.84 1.23 8.97
C PRO A 214 11.18 0.76 8.40
N VAL A 215 12.19 1.63 8.47
CA VAL A 215 13.57 1.26 8.14
C VAL A 215 13.97 0.09 9.05
N PRO A 216 14.45 -1.04 8.51
CA PRO A 216 14.89 -2.16 9.33
C PRO A 216 15.90 -1.68 10.37
N LEU A 217 15.64 -1.97 11.64
CA LEU A 217 16.55 -1.61 12.74
C LEU A 217 17.84 -2.42 12.57
N VAL A 218 18.80 -1.83 11.84
CA VAL A 218 20.19 -2.27 11.82
C VAL A 218 20.71 -2.10 13.24
N LYS A 219 20.59 -3.17 14.05
CA LYS A 219 21.30 -3.27 15.32
C LYS A 219 22.76 -3.00 15.02
N ALA A 220 23.28 -1.88 15.52
CA ALA A 220 24.69 -1.58 15.42
C ALA A 220 25.46 -2.74 16.07
N GLN A 221 26.09 -3.58 15.24
CA GLN A 221 26.95 -4.63 15.78
C GLN A 221 28.06 -3.95 16.56
N ASN A 222 28.24 -4.38 17.81
CA ASN A 222 29.22 -3.78 18.71
C ASN A 222 30.62 -3.77 18.08
N ARG A 223 31.04 -2.63 17.56
CA ARG A 223 32.47 -2.30 17.35
C ARG A 223 33.10 -1.97 18.70
N GLY A 224 32.96 -2.87 19.66
CA GLY A 224 33.67 -2.85 20.93
C GLY A 224 35.14 -3.17 20.65
N GLY A 225 35.96 -2.12 20.53
CA GLY A 225 37.27 -2.22 19.89
C GLY A 225 38.28 -1.16 20.31
N LEU A 226 38.26 -0.77 21.59
CA LEU A 226 39.35 -0.08 22.32
C LEU A 226 39.95 1.20 21.70
N ARG A 227 39.69 2.34 22.35
CA ARG A 227 40.72 3.27 22.90
C ARG A 227 40.12 4.62 23.33
N GLU A 228 39.74 4.72 24.60
CA GLU A 228 39.84 5.96 25.37
C GLU A 228 40.48 5.63 26.73
N ALA A 229 41.17 6.61 27.31
CA ALA A 229 42.02 6.52 28.51
C ALA A 229 43.38 5.80 28.37
N GLU A 230 44.40 6.54 27.93
CA GLU A 230 45.75 6.43 28.52
C GLU A 230 46.49 7.79 28.54
N VAL A 231 46.88 8.20 29.75
CA VAL A 231 47.91 9.20 30.13
C VAL A 231 47.92 10.58 29.46
N LEU A 232 47.35 11.57 30.16
CA LEU A 232 47.77 12.97 30.08
C LEU A 232 48.74 13.32 31.22
N GLU A 233 50.04 13.02 31.08
CA GLU A 233 51.09 13.68 31.89
C GLU A 233 52.49 13.54 31.29
N LYS A 234 53.14 14.69 30.98
CA LYS A 234 54.51 15.03 31.38
C LYS A 234 54.93 16.40 30.85
N ALA A 235 54.78 17.42 31.70
CA ALA A 235 55.46 18.69 31.51
C ALA A 235 56.87 18.61 32.10
N THR A 236 57.90 18.63 31.25
CA THR A 236 59.29 18.81 31.69
C THR A 236 60.03 19.71 30.71
N VAL A 237 60.33 20.93 31.15
CA VAL A 237 61.20 21.90 30.47
C VAL A 237 62.44 22.08 31.34
N PRO A 238 63.65 22.00 30.74
CA PRO A 238 64.60 23.08 31.01
C PRO A 238 65.41 23.49 29.77
N THR A 239 65.29 24.76 29.37
CA THR A 239 66.34 25.67 28.82
C THR A 239 67.31 25.17 27.72
N ARG A 240 67.73 25.97 26.73
CA ARG A 240 68.47 27.24 26.92
C ARG A 240 68.80 27.89 25.56
N SER A 241 68.83 29.24 25.45
CA SER A 241 69.68 30.05 24.53
C SER A 241 69.58 29.78 23.00
N ARG A 242 69.36 30.75 22.07
CA ARG A 242 69.44 32.23 21.99
C ARG A 242 68.65 32.66 20.70
N LYS A 243 68.77 33.79 19.96
CA LYS A 243 69.71 34.93 19.89
C LYS A 243 68.99 36.27 19.55
N LYS A 244 69.09 36.75 18.29
CA LYS A 244 68.64 38.04 17.67
C LYS A 244 68.66 37.82 16.12
N THR A 245 68.13 38.61 15.17
CA THR A 245 68.00 40.09 14.97
C THR A 245 66.98 40.45 13.86
N ALA A 246 66.51 41.72 13.82
CA ALA A 246 66.10 42.61 12.68
C ALA A 246 65.40 42.06 11.38
N ARG A 247 64.37 42.64 10.75
CA ARG A 247 63.81 44.02 10.55
C ARG A 247 64.22 44.74 9.22
N ALA A 248 63.44 44.54 8.14
CA ALA A 248 63.14 45.46 7.01
C ALA A 248 62.01 44.79 6.15
N LYS A 249 61.05 45.39 5.40
CA LYS A 249 60.80 46.72 4.77
C LYS A 249 61.55 47.08 3.47
N ASP A 250 60.96 46.68 2.33
CA ASP A 250 60.58 47.50 1.15
C ASP A 250 59.62 46.65 0.26
N LYS A 251 58.66 47.13 -0.55
CA LYS A 251 58.47 48.25 -1.52
C LYS A 251 59.12 48.07 -2.92
N SER A 252 58.32 47.56 -3.86
CA SER A 252 58.26 47.93 -5.30
C SER A 252 56.96 47.33 -5.89
N LYS A 253 56.18 47.99 -6.77
CA LYS A 253 56.38 48.24 -8.21
C LYS A 253 56.60 46.94 -9.03
N SER A 254 56.04 46.74 -10.23
CA SER A 254 55.03 47.45 -11.04
C SER A 254 54.77 46.60 -12.30
N THR A 255 53.58 46.70 -12.93
CA THR A 255 53.25 46.13 -14.27
C THR A 255 53.35 44.60 -14.37
N VAL A 256 52.66 43.91 -15.29
CA VAL A 256 51.77 44.35 -16.39
C VAL A 256 50.32 44.01 -16.06
#